data_AF-A0A1Q3U4E5-F1
#
_entry.id   AF-A0A1Q3U4E5-F1
#
_cell.length_a   1.000
_cell.length_b   1.000
_cell.length_c   1.000
_cell.angle_alpha   90.00
_cell.angle_beta   90.00
_cell.angle_gamma   90.00
#
_symmetry.space_group_name_H-M   'P 1'
#
loop_
_entity.id
_entity.type
_entity.pdbx_description
1 polymer ?
#
loop_
_entity_poly.entity_id
_entity_poly.type
_entity_poly.pdbx_seq_one_letter_code
_entity_poly.pdbx_strand_id
1 'polypeptide(L)'
;MKLRKLIRDLCCAIKVIVHFGREHHATISMMLGIYGKQPLHNDMVAGVDTMLSITSCGSFYKITRTDYISNIPENEETWLATYGWHSNGHLIEIGGDRYCIFDTASKSLYLEKLTEQGKTTIELFTKILKQ
;
A
#
# COMPACT_ATOMS: atom_id res chain seq x y z
N MET A 1 -6.90 -22.07 40.38
CA MET A 1 -6.89 -22.47 38.95
C MET A 1 -7.55 -21.44 38.01
N LYS A 2 -8.73 -20.88 38.35
CA LYS A 2 -9.45 -19.89 37.52
C LYS A 2 -8.71 -18.55 37.31
N LEU A 3 -8.09 -17.99 38.36
CA LEU A 3 -7.38 -16.69 38.27
C LEU A 3 -6.17 -16.72 37.33
N ARG A 4 -5.35 -17.79 37.37
CA ARG A 4 -4.19 -17.93 36.47
C ARG A 4 -4.61 -18.04 35.00
N LYS A 5 -5.73 -18.72 34.73
CA LYS A 5 -6.31 -18.79 33.38
C LYS A 5 -6.79 -17.41 32.92
N LEU A 6 -7.54 -16.68 33.75
CA LEU A 6 -7.98 -15.32 33.47
C LEU A 6 -6.82 -14.36 33.17
N ILE A 7 -5.76 -14.39 33.98
CA ILE A 7 -4.57 -13.57 33.75
C ILE A 7 -3.92 -13.90 32.42
N ARG A 8 -3.75 -15.20 32.11
CA ARG A 8 -3.18 -15.64 30.83
C ARG A 8 -4.03 -15.18 29.65
N ASP A 9 -5.35 -15.36 29.73
CA ASP A 9 -6.27 -15.01 28.66
C ASP A 9 -6.29 -13.48 28.45
N LEU A 10 -6.23 -12.69 29.53
CA LEU A 10 -6.04 -11.23 29.47
C LEU A 10 -4.71 -10.85 28.81
N CYS A 11 -3.59 -11.47 29.21
CA CYS A 11 -2.29 -11.23 28.59
C CYS A 11 -2.31 -11.55 27.09
N CYS A 12 -3.00 -12.64 26.68
CA CYS A 12 -3.18 -12.97 25.27
C CYS A 12 -3.98 -11.89 24.54
N ALA A 13 -5.09 -11.42 25.11
CA ALA A 13 -5.90 -10.35 24.52
C ALA A 13 -5.09 -9.06 24.35
N ILE A 14 -4.30 -8.67 25.36
CA ILE A 14 -3.42 -7.49 25.30
C ILE A 14 -2.39 -7.64 24.18
N LYS A 15 -1.76 -8.81 24.04
CA LYS A 15 -0.79 -9.07 22.95
C LYS A 15 -1.42 -8.88 21.58
N VAL A 16 -2.64 -9.36 21.39
CA VAL A 16 -3.40 -9.17 20.14
C VAL A 16 -3.64 -7.68 19.87
N ILE A 17 -4.17 -6.94 20.85
CA ILE A 17 -4.43 -5.50 20.71
C ILE A 17 -3.15 -4.73 20.36
N VAL A 18 -2.04 -5.02 21.05
CA VAL A 18 -0.74 -4.38 20.79
C VAL A 18 -0.24 -4.70 19.39
N HIS A 19 -0.38 -5.95 18.94
CA HIS A 19 0.01 -6.34 17.59
C HIS A 19 -0.81 -5.59 16.53
N PHE A 20 -2.14 -5.55 16.67
CA PHE A 20 -3.01 -4.79 15.78
C PHE A 20 -2.64 -3.30 15.73
N GLY A 21 -2.44 -2.66 16.89
CA GLY A 21 -2.04 -1.25 16.95
C GLY A 21 -0.68 -0.98 16.29
N ARG A 22 0.27 -1.91 16.41
CA ARG A 22 1.58 -1.80 15.75
C ARG A 22 1.48 -1.88 14.23
N GLU A 23 0.70 -2.82 13.71
CA GLU A 23 0.47 -2.94 12.26
C GLU A 23 -0.21 -1.69 11.71
N HIS A 24 -1.24 -1.18 12.40
CA HIS A 24 -1.89 0.07 12.01
C HIS A 24 -0.93 1.24 11.91
N HIS A 25 -0.10 1.40 12.94
CA HIS A 25 0.87 2.48 13.01
C HIS A 25 1.92 2.33 11.91
N ALA A 26 2.40 1.10 11.66
CA ALA A 26 3.35 0.81 10.60
C ALA A 26 2.75 1.20 9.23
N THR A 27 1.50 0.83 8.94
CA THR A 27 0.84 1.20 7.69
C THR A 27 0.70 2.71 7.54
N ILE A 28 0.25 3.43 8.57
CA ILE A 28 0.15 4.90 8.54
C ILE A 28 1.52 5.54 8.29
N SER A 29 2.56 5.06 8.96
CA SER A 29 3.93 5.59 8.80
C SER A 29 4.49 5.37 7.39
N MET A 30 4.04 4.29 6.75
CA MET A 30 4.48 3.93 5.41
C MET A 30 3.67 4.65 4.33
N MET A 31 2.36 4.85 4.53
CA MET A 31 1.38 5.27 3.52
C MET A 31 1.84 6.39 2.60
N LEU A 32 2.24 7.54 3.17
CA LEU A 32 2.64 8.71 2.39
C LEU A 32 4.06 8.57 1.83
N GLY A 33 4.26 9.00 0.59
CA GLY A 33 5.57 9.02 -0.06
C GLY A 33 5.52 8.59 -1.52
N ILE A 34 6.71 8.34 -2.06
CA ILE A 34 6.93 7.91 -3.43
C ILE A 34 7.40 6.46 -3.41
N TYR A 35 6.89 5.67 -4.34
CA TYR A 35 7.19 4.27 -4.50
C TYR A 35 7.63 4.01 -5.95
N GLY A 36 8.69 3.23 -6.12
CA GLY A 36 9.14 2.79 -7.43
C GLY A 36 8.60 1.40 -7.73
N LYS A 37 8.13 1.16 -8.95
CA LYS A 37 7.68 -0.15 -9.40
C LYS A 37 8.86 -1.12 -9.37
N GLN A 38 8.65 -2.27 -8.74
CA GLN A 38 9.64 -3.34 -8.75
C GLN A 38 9.50 -4.12 -10.07
N PRO A 39 10.59 -4.30 -10.83
CA PRO A 39 10.54 -5.08 -12.05
C PRO A 39 10.22 -6.54 -11.72
N LEU A 40 9.22 -7.11 -12.39
CA LEU A 40 9.05 -8.56 -12.47
C LEU A 40 10.22 -9.12 -13.28
N HIS A 41 10.69 -10.32 -12.93
CA HIS A 41 11.97 -10.91 -13.36
C HIS A 41 12.23 -10.94 -14.88
N ASN A 42 11.21 -10.65 -15.73
CA ASN A 42 11.28 -10.62 -17.19
C ASN A 42 10.81 -9.31 -17.87
N ASP A 43 10.40 -8.27 -17.13
CA ASP A 43 9.76 -7.05 -17.69
C ASP A 43 10.65 -5.80 -17.62
N MET A 44 11.97 -5.96 -17.52
CA MET A 44 12.89 -4.81 -17.62
C MET A 44 12.93 -4.30 -19.07
N VAL A 45 11.99 -3.44 -19.43
CA VAL A 45 12.13 -2.58 -20.61
C VAL A 45 13.09 -1.46 -20.22
N ALA A 46 14.29 -1.49 -20.78
CA ALA A 46 15.32 -0.50 -20.50
C ALA A 46 14.78 0.93 -20.73
N GLY A 47 14.85 1.77 -19.71
CA GLY A 47 14.44 3.18 -19.77
C GLY A 47 12.97 3.46 -19.46
N VAL A 48 12.17 2.46 -19.05
CA VAL A 48 10.81 2.69 -18.53
C VAL A 48 10.79 2.53 -17.02
N ASP A 49 10.48 3.62 -16.32
CA ASP A 49 10.33 3.63 -14.86
C ASP A 49 8.89 4.01 -14.50
N THR A 50 8.23 3.21 -13.66
CA THR A 50 6.90 3.58 -13.12
C THR A 50 7.05 3.98 -11.67
N MET A 51 6.50 5.15 -11.31
CA MET A 51 6.40 5.61 -9.93
C MET A 51 4.96 5.74 -9.48
N LEU A 52 4.74 5.59 -8.17
CA LEU A 52 3.47 5.82 -7.52
C LEU A 52 3.69 6.77 -6.33
N SER A 53 2.99 7.90 -6.31
CA SER A 53 3.06 8.91 -5.26
C SER A 53 1.76 8.96 -4.50
N ILE A 54 1.83 8.97 -3.16
CA ILE A 54 0.68 9.04 -2.27
C ILE A 54 0.82 10.28 -1.40
N THR A 55 -0.17 11.17 -1.48
CA THR A 55 -0.22 12.43 -0.75
C THR A 55 -1.55 12.57 -0.02
N SER A 56 -1.54 13.23 1.14
CA SER A 56 -2.77 13.54 1.88
C SER A 56 -3.57 14.63 1.17
N CYS A 57 -4.88 14.45 1.07
CA CYS A 57 -5.82 15.42 0.51
C CYS A 57 -7.03 15.56 1.45
N GLY A 58 -6.87 16.34 2.52
CA GLY A 58 -7.85 16.41 3.59
C GLY A 58 -8.04 15.05 4.27
N SER A 59 -9.27 14.55 4.30
CA SER A 59 -9.62 13.22 4.83
C SER A 59 -9.39 12.07 3.83
N PHE A 60 -8.92 12.39 2.62
CA PHE A 60 -8.64 11.44 1.55
C PHE A 60 -7.16 11.38 1.21
N TYR A 61 -6.81 10.48 0.31
CA TYR A 61 -5.48 10.35 -0.25
C TYR A 61 -5.55 10.57 -1.75
N LYS A 62 -4.63 11.36 -2.29
CA LYS A 62 -4.42 11.52 -3.72
C LYS A 62 -3.26 10.61 -4.12
N ILE A 63 -3.54 9.71 -5.05
CA ILE A 63 -2.58 8.76 -5.58
C ILE A 63 -2.30 9.14 -7.03
N THR A 64 -1.03 9.23 -7.39
CA THR A 64 -0.57 9.57 -8.73
C THR A 64 0.41 8.51 -9.21
N ARG A 65 0.07 7.80 -10.29
CA ARG A 65 0.94 6.84 -10.97
C ARG A 65 1.52 7.51 -12.22
N THR A 66 2.83 7.51 -12.35
CA THR A 66 3.52 8.14 -13.47
C THR A 66 4.44 7.12 -14.14
N ASP A 67 4.27 6.94 -15.45
CA ASP A 67 5.20 6.19 -16.28
C ASP A 67 6.19 7.16 -16.94
N TYR A 68 7.48 6.91 -16.75
CA TYR A 68 8.58 7.66 -17.32
C TYR A 68 9.22 6.84 -18.44
N ILE A 69 9.46 7.47 -19.58
CA ILE A 69 10.29 6.92 -20.65
C ILE A 69 11.52 7.82 -20.79
N SER A 70 12.72 7.26 -20.57
CA SER A 70 13.98 8.00 -20.58
C SER A 70 13.97 9.24 -19.66
N ASN A 71 13.41 9.09 -18.44
CA ASN A 71 13.21 10.16 -17.45
C ASN A 71 12.20 11.26 -17.83
N ILE A 72 11.44 11.09 -18.92
CA ILE A 72 10.38 12.01 -19.31
C ILE A 72 9.04 11.41 -18.91
N PRO A 73 8.17 12.10 -18.15
CA PRO A 73 6.85 11.59 -17.80
C PRO A 73 5.99 11.55 -19.06
N GLU A 74 5.55 10.36 -19.46
CA GLU A 74 4.69 10.18 -20.64
C GLU A 74 3.22 9.97 -20.27
N ASN A 75 2.97 9.20 -19.21
CA ASN A 75 1.61 8.91 -18.77
C ASN A 75 1.47 9.17 -17.27
N GLU A 76 0.42 9.88 -16.90
CA GLU A 76 0.11 10.21 -15.51
C GLU A 76 -1.37 9.91 -15.22
N GLU A 77 -1.62 8.98 -14.30
CA GLU A 77 -2.95 8.68 -13.80
C GLU A 77 -3.05 9.18 -12.36
N THR A 78 -4.08 9.98 -12.04
CA THR A 78 -4.34 10.45 -10.68
C THR A 78 -5.75 10.08 -10.25
N TRP A 79 -5.89 9.55 -9.04
CA TRP A 79 -7.18 9.23 -8.43
C TRP A 79 -7.19 9.54 -6.93
N LEU A 80 -8.39 9.59 -6.37
CA LEU A 80 -8.61 9.76 -4.93
C LEU A 80 -8.94 8.41 -4.29
N ALA A 81 -8.50 8.23 -3.04
CA ALA A 81 -8.76 7.02 -2.29
C ALA A 81 -9.06 7.30 -0.81
N THR A 82 -9.78 6.37 -0.20
CA THR A 82 -10.03 6.31 1.24
C THR A 82 -9.14 5.24 1.87
N TYR A 83 -8.75 5.47 3.12
CA TYR A 83 -8.01 4.47 3.89
C TYR A 83 -8.97 3.53 4.62
N GLY A 84 -8.78 2.23 4.41
CA GLY A 84 -9.37 1.19 5.23
C GLY A 84 -8.27 0.45 5.97
N TRP A 85 -8.52 0.09 7.24
CA TRP A 85 -7.54 -0.60 8.07
C TRP A 85 -7.69 -2.13 8.08
N HIS A 86 -8.75 -2.68 7.48
CA HIS A 86 -8.86 -4.15 7.40
C HIS A 86 -7.70 -4.74 6.56
N SER A 87 -7.18 -5.90 7.01
CA SER A 87 -6.15 -6.68 6.30
C SER A 87 -4.84 -5.90 6.01
N ASN A 88 -4.12 -5.46 7.05
CA ASN A 88 -2.84 -4.71 6.99
C ASN A 88 -2.93 -3.27 6.45
N GLY A 89 -4.15 -2.79 6.24
CA GLY A 89 -4.43 -1.44 5.77
C GLY A 89 -4.23 -1.28 4.27
N HIS A 90 -5.09 -0.50 3.65
CA HIS A 90 -5.15 -0.35 2.21
C HIS A 90 -5.81 0.98 1.82
N LEU A 91 -5.54 1.46 0.60
CA LEU A 91 -6.27 2.57 -0.01
C LEU A 91 -7.21 2.03 -1.08
N ILE A 92 -8.49 2.41 -1.02
CA ILE A 92 -9.51 2.05 -2.00
C ILE A 92 -9.84 3.28 -2.84
N GLU A 93 -9.73 3.17 -4.16
CA GLU A 93 -10.16 4.23 -5.07
C GLU A 93 -11.64 4.59 -4.86
N ILE A 94 -11.93 5.90 -4.83
CA ILE A 94 -13.30 6.40 -4.76
C ILE A 94 -13.92 6.32 -6.16
N GLY A 95 -14.89 5.42 -6.34
CA GLY A 95 -15.63 5.28 -7.60
C GLY A 95 -14.87 4.56 -8.71
N GLY A 96 -13.83 3.80 -8.37
CA GLY A 96 -13.06 2.97 -9.31
C GLY A 96 -12.63 1.65 -8.69
N ASP A 97 -11.75 0.94 -9.40
CA ASP A 97 -11.43 -0.46 -9.13
C ASP A 97 -9.95 -0.69 -8.78
N ARG A 98 -9.27 0.34 -8.25
CA ARG A 98 -7.87 0.28 -7.81
C ARG A 98 -7.77 0.14 -6.28
N TYR A 99 -6.90 -0.75 -5.84
CA TYR A 99 -6.60 -0.98 -4.43
C TYR A 99 -5.09 -0.93 -4.19
N CYS A 100 -4.64 -0.12 -3.23
CA CYS A 100 -3.27 -0.15 -2.75
C CYS A 100 -3.20 -0.93 -1.45
N ILE A 101 -2.52 -2.07 -1.41
CA ILE A 101 -2.39 -2.93 -0.24
C ILE A 101 -0.98 -2.78 0.32
N PHE A 102 -0.85 -2.42 1.60
CA PHE A 102 0.45 -2.21 2.23
C PHE A 102 1.00 -3.50 2.84
N ASP A 103 2.24 -3.83 2.48
CA ASP A 103 3.08 -4.77 3.22
C ASP A 103 4.13 -3.99 4.02
N THR A 104 3.80 -3.78 5.29
CA THR A 104 4.62 -3.04 6.25
C THR A 104 5.94 -3.73 6.57
N ALA A 105 6.02 -5.06 6.41
CA ALA A 105 7.22 -5.84 6.72
C ALA A 105 8.30 -5.65 5.65
N SER A 106 7.91 -5.67 4.38
CA SER A 106 8.82 -5.45 3.24
C SER A 106 8.98 -3.98 2.85
N LYS A 107 8.13 -3.08 3.38
CA LYS A 107 8.01 -1.68 2.95
C LYS A 107 7.60 -1.58 1.47
N SER A 108 6.73 -2.49 1.04
CA SER A 108 6.22 -2.58 -0.32
C SER A 108 4.71 -2.43 -0.39
N LEU A 109 4.22 -1.95 -1.52
CA LEU A 109 2.83 -1.71 -1.81
C LEU A 109 2.42 -2.48 -3.06
N TYR A 110 1.31 -3.18 -2.97
CA TYR A 110 0.69 -3.85 -4.11
C TYR A 110 -0.41 -2.95 -4.64
N LEU A 111 -0.33 -2.58 -5.92
CA LEU A 111 -1.42 -1.94 -6.64
C LEU A 111 -2.19 -3.02 -7.40
N GLU A 112 -3.39 -3.30 -6.92
CA GLU A 112 -4.35 -4.18 -7.58
C GLU A 112 -5.30 -3.33 -8.44
N LYS A 113 -5.56 -3.75 -9.68
CA LYS A 113 -6.54 -3.10 -10.58
C LYS A 113 -7.40 -4.17 -11.25
N LEU A 114 -8.72 -4.00 -11.20
CA LEU A 114 -9.64 -4.80 -12.01
C LEU A 114 -9.65 -4.25 -13.45
N THR A 115 -9.45 -5.12 -14.44
CA THR A 115 -9.59 -4.76 -15.85
C THR A 115 -11.04 -4.90 -16.30
N GLU A 116 -11.40 -4.23 -17.38
CA GLU A 116 -12.74 -4.31 -18.00
C GLU A 116 -13.15 -5.75 -18.38
N GLN A 117 -12.18 -6.66 -18.56
CA GLN A 117 -12.42 -8.08 -18.84
C GLN A 117 -12.64 -8.92 -17.57
N GLY A 118 -12.73 -8.29 -16.40
CA GLY A 118 -12.87 -8.96 -15.11
C GLY A 118 -11.61 -9.66 -14.62
N LYS A 119 -10.44 -9.35 -15.19
CA LYS A 119 -9.15 -9.88 -14.73
C LYS A 119 -8.50 -8.90 -13.78
N THR A 120 -7.81 -9.41 -12.77
CA THR A 120 -7.03 -8.59 -11.84
C THR A 120 -5.57 -8.49 -12.31
N THR A 121 -5.01 -7.28 -12.32
CA THR A 121 -3.56 -7.06 -12.43
C THR A 121 -3.00 -6.62 -11.09
N ILE A 122 -1.77 -7.06 -10.79
CA ILE A 122 -1.06 -6.71 -9.56
C ILE A 122 0.30 -6.14 -9.94
N GLU A 123 0.57 -4.91 -9.54
CA GLU A 123 1.89 -4.28 -9.65
C GLU A 123 2.50 -4.14 -8.25
N LEU A 124 3.78 -4.50 -8.11
CA LEU A 124 4.52 -4.36 -6.86
C LEU A 124 5.35 -3.08 -6.89
N PHE A 125 5.27 -2.31 -5.82
CA PHE A 125 6.00 -1.06 -5.61
C PHE A 125 6.79 -1.10 -4.31
N THR A 126 7.97 -0.49 -4.26
CA THR A 126 8.77 -0.36 -3.03
C THR A 126 8.98 1.10 -2.70
N LYS A 127 8.87 1.45 -1.41
CA LYS A 127 9.01 2.84 -0.96
C LYS A 127 10.42 3.35 -1.23
N ILE A 128 10.52 4.46 -1.96
CA ILE A 128 11.80 5.13 -2.19
C ILE A 128 12.13 5.90 -0.91
N LEU A 129 13.17 5.44 -0.21
CA LEU A 129 13.75 6.20 0.89
C LEU A 129 14.41 7.44 0.28
N LYS A 130 14.04 8.64 0.74
CA LYS A 130 14.84 9.83 0.46
C LYS A 130 16.27 9.54 0.94
N GLN A 131 17.23 9.58 0.01
CA GLN A 131 18.66 9.65 0.33
C GLN A 131 18.97 10.96 1.05
#